data_AF-A0A948VJG2-F1
#
_entry.id   AF-A0A948VJG2-F1
#
_cell.length_a   1.000
_cell.length_b   1.000
_cell.length_c   1.000
_cell.angle_alpha   90.00
_cell.angle_beta   90.00
_cell.angle_gamma   90.00
#
_symmetry.space_group_name_H-M   'P 1'
#
loop_
_entity.id
_entity.type
_entity.pdbx_description
1 polymer ?
#
loop_
_entity_poly.entity_id
_entity_poly.type
_entity_poly.pdbx_seq_one_letter_code
_entity_poly.pdbx_strand_id
1 'polypeptide(L)' 'EETGLMVVAIKDATNGSFVYNPKSDYVFHGDDTLIVIGNPKQVHKLNGLIAGNNC' A
#
# COMPACT_ATOMS: atom_id res chain seq x y z
N GLU A 1 -10.14 1.16 8.64
CA GLU A 1 -10.22 1.42 7.18
C GLU A 1 -10.17 2.93 6.93
N GLU A 2 -9.01 3.48 6.57
CA GLU A 2 -8.86 4.94 6.45
C GLU A 2 -8.99 5.45 5.01
N THR A 3 -8.61 4.68 3.99
CA THR A 3 -8.63 5.10 2.58
C THR A 3 -9.66 4.35 1.72
N GLY A 4 -10.05 3.12 2.11
CA GLY A 4 -10.90 2.25 1.30
C GLY A 4 -10.24 1.76 0.00
N LEU A 5 -8.92 1.82 -0.10
CA LEU A 5 -8.14 1.27 -1.20
C LEU A 5 -8.04 -0.25 -1.08
N MET A 6 -8.12 -0.94 -2.21
CA MET A 6 -7.92 -2.39 -2.27
C MET A 6 -6.47 -2.68 -2.66
N VAL A 7 -5.75 -3.39 -1.80
CA VAL A 7 -4.40 -3.89 -2.10
C VAL A 7 -4.55 -5.14 -2.97
N VAL A 8 -3.96 -5.12 -4.16
CA VAL A 8 -4.05 -6.23 -5.12
C VAL A 8 -2.79 -7.06 -5.11
N ALA A 9 -1.64 -6.39 -4.98
CA ALA A 9 -0.36 -7.06 -4.88
C ALA A 9 0.65 -6.22 -4.10
N ILE A 10 1.66 -6.89 -3.57
CA ILE A 10 2.80 -6.29 -2.90
C ILE A 10 4.05 -6.86 -3.56
N LYS A 11 4.99 -5.99 -3.91
CA LYS A 11 6.33 -6.41 -4.30
C LYS A 11 7.24 -6.27 -3.10
N ASP A 12 7.70 -7.42 -2.62
CA ASP A 12 8.63 -7.54 -1.49
C ASP A 12 9.97 -6.89 -1.84
N ALA A 13 10.42 -5.96 -1.00
CA ALA A 13 11.66 -5.23 -1.23
C ALA A 13 12.93 -6.11 -1.07
N THR A 14 12.87 -7.16 -0.25
CA THR A 14 14.03 -8.01 0.10
C THR A 14 14.40 -8.99 -1.00
N ASN A 15 13.40 -9.56 -1.67
CA ASN A 15 13.57 -10.64 -2.63
C ASN A 15 12.94 -10.33 -4.01
N GLY A 16 12.21 -9.22 -4.13
CA GLY A 16 11.59 -8.78 -5.39
C GLY A 16 10.37 -9.59 -5.81
N SER A 17 9.91 -10.54 -4.99
CA SER A 17 8.76 -11.40 -5.28
C SER A 17 7.45 -10.64 -5.16
N PHE A 18 6.45 -11.07 -5.93
CA PHE A 18 5.11 -10.53 -5.87
C PHE A 18 4.21 -11.41 -5.00
N VAL A 19 3.59 -10.81 -4.01
CA VAL A 19 2.53 -11.40 -3.20
C VAL A 19 1.20 -10.87 -3.71
N TYR A 20 0.44 -11.72 -4.40
CA TYR A 20 -0.87 -11.38 -4.93
C TYR A 20 -1.96 -11.68 -3.90
N ASN A 21 -2.97 -10.81 -3.82
CA ASN A 21 -4.06 -10.90 -2.85
C ASN A 21 -3.53 -11.20 -1.42
N PRO A 22 -2.70 -10.28 -0.87
CA PRO A 22 -2.12 -10.48 0.44
C PRO A 22 -3.21 -10.70 1.49
N LYS A 23 -2.93 -11.56 2.46
CA LYS A 23 -3.84 -11.74 3.59
C LYS A 23 -3.94 -10.44 4.39
N SER A 24 -5.05 -10.27 5.11
CA SER A 24 -5.29 -9.08 5.93
C SER A 24 -4.29 -8.89 7.08
N ASP A 25 -3.59 -9.96 7.47
CA ASP A 25 -2.54 -9.99 8.49
C ASP A 25 -1.12 -9.80 7.92
N TYR A 26 -1.00 -9.45 6.63
CA TYR A 26 0.29 -9.16 6.03
C TYR A 26 0.98 -7.98 6.72
N VAL A 27 2.23 -8.18 7.12
CA VAL A 27 3.08 -7.15 7.72
C VAL A 27 3.92 -6.52 6.62
N PHE A 28 3.71 -5.22 6.37
CA PHE A 28 4.52 -4.44 5.44
C PHE A 28 5.90 -4.16 6.02
N HIS A 29 6.92 -4.26 5.17
CA HIS A 29 8.29 -3.89 5.48
C HIS A 29 8.62 -2.54 4.84
N GLY A 30 9.69 -1.92 5.33
CA GLY A 30 10.25 -0.74 4.68
C GLY A 30 10.59 -1.05 3.22
N ASP A 31 10.35 -0.08 2.34
CA ASP A 31 10.61 -0.13 0.90
C ASP A 31 9.73 -1.08 0.07
N ASP A 32 8.75 -1.76 0.68
CA ASP A 32 7.77 -2.54 -0.06
C ASP A 32 6.99 -1.66 -1.04
N THR A 33 6.75 -2.19 -2.24
CA THR A 33 5.91 -1.49 -3.23
C THR A 33 4.49 -2.07 -3.19
N LEU A 34 3.52 -1.24 -2.82
CA LEU A 34 2.11 -1.60 -2.82
C LEU A 34 1.47 -1.28 -4.17
N ILE A 35 0.76 -2.26 -4.72
CA ILE A 35 -0.09 -2.08 -5.90
C ILE A 35 -1.54 -2.07 -5.44
N VAL A 36 -2.17 -0.90 -5.55
CA VAL A 36 -3.53 -0.65 -5.04
C VAL A 36 -4.48 -0.20 -6.15
N ILE A 37 -5.75 -0.55 -6.01
CA ILE A 37 -6.84 -0.08 -6.85
C ILE A 37 -7.82 0.72 -6.00
N GLY A 38 -8.25 1.85 -6.52
CA GLY A 38 -9.34 2.65 -5.97
C GLY A 38 -9.62 3.86 -6.82
N ASN A 39 -10.56 4.68 -6.37
CA ASN A 39 -10.89 5.91 -7.07
C ASN A 39 -9.82 7.00 -6.82
N PRO A 40 -9.72 8.04 -7.69
CA PRO A 40 -8.71 9.08 -7.55
C PRO A 40 -8.73 9.82 -6.20
N LYS A 41 -9.90 10.00 -5.57
CA LYS A 41 -10.02 10.67 -4.26
C LYS A 41 -9.34 9.85 -3.16
N GLN A 42 -9.45 8.52 -3.21
CA GLN A 42 -8.83 7.62 -2.24
C GLN A 42 -7.31 7.57 -2.39
N VAL A 43 -6.80 7.58 -3.62
CA VAL A 43 -5.35 7.67 -3.90
C VAL A 43 -4.78 9.00 -3.40
N HIS A 44 -5.50 10.10 -3.62
CA HIS A 44 -5.08 11.41 -3.12
C HIS A 44 -5.03 11.45 -1.58
N LYS A 45 -6.01 10.82 -0.91
CA LYS A 45 -6.01 10.68 0.55
C LYS A 45 -4.81 9.88 1.05
N LEU A 46 -4.46 8.78 0.37
CA LEU A 46 -3.27 7.99 0.71
C LEU A 46 -2.00 8.83 0.61
N ASN A 47 -1.82 9.59 -0.47
CA ASN A 47 -0.65 10.47 -0.62
C ASN A 47 -0.54 11.50 0.50
N GLY A 48 -1.67 12.06 0.95
CA GLY A 48 -1.71 12.98 2.09
C GLY A 48 -1.28 12.32 3.41
N LEU A 49 -1.72 11.07 3.66
CA LEU A 49 -1.33 10.32 4.86
C LEU A 49 0.16 9.95 4.87
N ILE A 50 0.73 9.61 3.69
CA ILE A 50 2.15 9.28 3.56
C ILE A 50 3.03 10.52 3.70
N ALA A 51 2.62 11.65 3.11
CA ALA A 51 3.39 12.89 3.16
C ALA A 51 3.32 13.61 4.52
N GLY A 52 2.23 13.41 5.28
CA GLY A 52 1.98 14.10 6.56
C GLY A 52 2.84 13.66 7.74
N ASN A 53 3.71 12.65 7.60
CA ASN A 53 4.59 12.16 8.67
C ASN A 53 5.99 12.83 8.69
N ASN A 54 6.19 13.91 7.92
CA ASN A 54 7.44 14.68 7.89
C ASN A 54 7.23 16.17 8.24
N CYS A 55 6.54 16.46 9.35
CA CYS A 55 6.49 17.82 9.91
C CYS A 55 6.84 17.79 11.40
#